data_AF-A0A735L0D4-F1
#
_entry.id   AF-A0A735L0D4-F1
#
_cell.length_a   1.000
_cell.length_b   1.000
_cell.length_c   1.000
_cell.angle_alpha   90.00
_cell.angle_beta   90.00
_cell.angle_gamma   90.00
#
_symmetry.space_group_name_H-M   'P 1'
#
loop_
_entity.id
_entity.type
_entity.pdbx_description
1 polymer ?
#
loop_
_entity_poly.entity_id
_entity_poly.type
_entity_poly.pdbx_seq_one_letter_code
_entity_poly.pdbx_strand_id
1 'polypeptide(L)'
;MTLKYRIKRLKNRDGIRSCIIINESNGLPLVYPNLYMSVISRTNSYSFSTMEAIANALLLFERYNADMNVGVFDMVDPDIEKLVSNKGYLFGLMNTLTYRNDVENVTSILKEQHVSKRTLYFKIMTIENYVKWFFDNIAINNIDSFRYETISRAFDFIKPRIENGKNYNIESESKSLTNEQVTTLTDMVSVKSKINPFSEHVRFRNNLIIEILLETGIRGGELLNIKLLDFDYVHKSLCIVRRPDDQNEPRLRQPLVKTLERKIPLSIELTELIQNYISDFRSKQFHAGEHDYLLVTHSSKGQLGHALTISGYQKIFEQIRKNSNILSDIVGHSLRHTWNVKFSEMMFMNSNSQDYITYEKVRNYLMGWKKNSTTSDIYNQAFIAQESRKIMAVINPLKNIVEDKSNVSNSKKATRKSIFGF
;
A
#
# COMPACT_ATOMS: atom_id res chain seq x y z
N MET A 1 18.93 -18.27 26.22
CA MET A 1 19.30 -17.71 24.89
C MET A 1 18.00 -17.51 24.13
N THR A 2 17.55 -16.27 23.91
CA THR A 2 16.34 -16.02 23.12
C THR A 2 16.59 -16.45 21.69
N LEU A 3 15.87 -17.47 21.20
CA LEU A 3 15.97 -17.92 19.82
C LEU A 3 15.58 -16.75 18.90
N LYS A 4 16.53 -16.26 18.11
CA LYS A 4 16.27 -15.21 17.13
C LYS A 4 16.09 -15.83 15.76
N TYR A 5 14.92 -15.62 15.17
CA TYR A 5 14.61 -16.05 13.80
C TYR A 5 14.60 -14.84 12.87
N ARG A 6 14.96 -15.04 11.59
CA ARG A 6 14.85 -14.00 10.54
C ARG A 6 14.51 -14.59 9.17
N ILE A 7 13.99 -13.73 8.29
CA ILE A 7 13.79 -14.08 6.88
C ILE A 7 15.08 -13.81 6.09
N LYS A 8 15.55 -14.82 5.35
CA LYS A 8 16.60 -14.71 4.35
C LYS A 8 15.95 -14.72 2.97
N ARG A 9 16.20 -13.65 2.20
CA ARG A 9 15.73 -13.50 0.81
C ARG A 9 16.78 -14.07 -0.14
N LEU A 10 16.33 -14.71 -1.20
CA LEU A 10 17.16 -15.40 -2.18
C LEU A 10 16.70 -15.02 -3.58
N LYS A 11 17.64 -15.02 -4.53
CA LYS A 11 17.40 -14.91 -5.96
C LYS A 11 18.21 -16.02 -6.63
N ASN A 12 17.57 -16.87 -7.43
CA ASN A 12 18.28 -17.90 -8.20
C ASN A 12 18.88 -17.31 -9.49
N ARG A 13 19.59 -18.15 -10.26
CA ARG A 13 20.21 -17.72 -11.54
C ARG A 13 19.17 -17.29 -12.57
N ASP A 14 17.98 -17.86 -12.53
CA ASP A 14 16.88 -17.57 -13.46
C ASP A 14 16.10 -16.30 -13.10
N GLY A 15 16.49 -15.56 -12.05
CA GLY A 15 15.81 -14.35 -11.61
C GLY A 15 14.67 -14.56 -10.61
N ILE A 16 14.29 -15.81 -10.35
CA ILE A 16 13.20 -16.18 -9.44
C ILE A 16 13.59 -15.82 -8.00
N ARG A 17 12.69 -15.10 -7.34
CA ARG A 17 12.85 -14.65 -5.95
C ARG A 17 12.11 -15.56 -5.00
N SER A 18 12.80 -15.93 -3.92
CA SER A 18 12.23 -16.74 -2.84
C SER A 18 12.71 -16.26 -1.47
N CYS A 19 12.10 -16.77 -0.41
CA CYS A 19 12.51 -16.45 0.95
C CYS A 19 12.36 -17.68 1.84
N ILE A 20 13.27 -17.77 2.81
CA ILE A 20 13.28 -18.83 3.82
C ILE A 20 13.38 -18.23 5.22
N ILE A 21 12.85 -18.92 6.21
CA ILE A 21 12.96 -18.56 7.63
C ILE A 21 14.13 -19.34 8.21
N ILE A 22 15.09 -18.64 8.83
CA ILE A 22 16.28 -19.25 9.41
C ILE A 22 16.42 -18.87 10.88
N ASN A 23 17.09 -19.74 11.63
CA ASN A 23 17.61 -19.42 12.94
C ASN A 23 18.88 -18.56 12.77
N GLU A 24 18.90 -17.43 13.46
CA GLU A 24 19.97 -16.44 13.37
C GLU A 24 21.26 -16.91 14.03
N SER A 25 21.19 -17.74 15.07
CA SER A 25 22.38 -18.19 15.81
C SER A 25 23.22 -19.20 15.03
N ASN A 26 22.58 -20.11 14.29
CA ASN A 26 23.26 -21.18 13.55
C ASN A 26 23.09 -21.10 12.03
N GLY A 27 22.27 -20.16 11.53
CA GLY A 27 22.00 -19.99 10.11
C GLY A 27 21.13 -21.08 9.47
N LEU A 28 20.65 -22.06 10.25
CA LEU A 28 19.91 -23.21 9.73
C LEU A 28 18.45 -22.84 9.43
N PRO A 29 17.88 -23.34 8.32
CA PRO A 29 16.46 -23.17 8.01
C PRO A 29 15.56 -23.90 9.01
N LEU A 30 14.43 -23.30 9.38
CA LEU A 30 13.38 -23.98 10.15
C LEU A 30 12.68 -24.99 9.23
N VAL A 31 12.69 -26.27 9.61
CA VAL A 31 12.26 -27.36 8.72
C VAL A 31 10.81 -27.21 8.25
N TYR A 32 9.86 -27.20 9.18
CA TYR A 32 8.43 -27.24 8.86
C TYR A 32 7.88 -25.95 8.21
N PRO A 33 8.21 -24.74 8.68
CA PRO A 33 7.77 -23.52 8.02
C PRO A 33 8.28 -23.41 6.58
N ASN A 34 9.54 -23.78 6.32
CA ASN A 34 10.10 -23.73 4.97
C ASN A 34 9.53 -24.82 4.07
N LEU A 35 9.23 -26.01 4.60
CA LEU A 35 8.55 -27.06 3.85
C LEU A 35 7.15 -26.60 3.42
N TYR A 36 6.36 -26.03 4.33
CA TYR A 36 5.06 -25.44 4.00
C TYR A 36 5.16 -24.35 2.93
N MET A 37 6.11 -23.42 3.08
CA MET A 37 6.36 -22.39 2.07
C MET A 37 6.70 -22.98 0.69
N SER A 38 7.45 -24.08 0.64
CA SER A 38 7.77 -24.76 -0.63
C SER A 38 6.54 -25.40 -1.28
N VAL A 39 5.60 -25.92 -0.48
CA VAL A 39 4.34 -26.50 -0.96
C VAL A 39 3.45 -25.40 -1.55
N ILE A 40 3.17 -24.35 -0.78
CA ILE A 40 2.28 -23.28 -1.22
C ILE A 40 2.86 -22.47 -2.39
N SER A 41 4.19 -22.38 -2.51
CA SER A 41 4.83 -21.73 -3.66
C SER A 41 4.64 -22.50 -4.96
N ARG A 42 4.42 -23.82 -4.90
CA ARG A 42 4.16 -24.66 -6.08
C ARG A 42 2.67 -24.70 -6.41
N THR A 43 1.82 -24.79 -5.40
CA THR A 43 0.37 -24.95 -5.60
C THR A 43 -0.32 -23.63 -5.90
N ASN A 44 0.18 -22.53 -5.34
CA ASN A 44 -0.39 -21.20 -5.52
C ASN A 44 0.61 -20.33 -6.26
N SER A 45 0.22 -19.78 -7.42
CA SER A 45 1.03 -18.84 -8.20
C SER A 45 1.13 -17.45 -7.53
N TYR A 46 1.54 -17.42 -6.27
CA TYR A 46 1.66 -16.22 -5.47
C TYR A 46 2.83 -15.35 -5.92
N SER A 47 2.64 -14.04 -5.86
CA SER A 47 3.75 -13.10 -6.05
C SER A 47 4.77 -13.22 -4.92
N PHE A 48 6.03 -12.88 -5.19
CA PHE A 48 7.08 -12.86 -4.17
C PHE A 48 6.71 -12.01 -2.94
N SER A 49 6.03 -10.88 -3.12
CA SER A 49 5.58 -10.04 -2.00
C SER A 49 4.55 -10.72 -1.10
N THR A 50 3.68 -11.56 -1.69
CA THR A 50 2.73 -12.39 -0.95
C THR A 50 3.46 -13.50 -0.19
N MET A 51 4.39 -14.19 -0.85
CA MET A 51 5.23 -15.22 -0.20
C MET A 51 6.02 -14.65 0.98
N GLU A 52 6.58 -13.45 0.82
CA GLU A 52 7.28 -12.75 1.89
C GLU A 52 6.33 -12.35 3.04
N ALA A 53 5.08 -11.95 2.75
CA ALA A 53 4.09 -11.66 3.77
C ALA A 53 3.70 -12.92 4.57
N ILE A 54 3.57 -14.06 3.89
CA ILE A 54 3.33 -15.37 4.52
C ILE A 54 4.51 -15.74 5.42
N ALA A 55 5.74 -15.66 4.90
CA ALA A 55 6.95 -15.92 5.66
C ALA A 55 7.06 -15.04 6.92
N ASN A 56 6.63 -13.77 6.85
CA ASN A 56 6.59 -12.88 8.01
C ASN A 56 5.55 -13.30 9.04
N ALA A 57 4.37 -13.75 8.63
CA ALA A 57 3.37 -14.26 9.58
C ALA A 57 3.89 -15.49 10.32
N LEU A 58 4.52 -16.44 9.59
CA LEU A 58 5.12 -17.63 10.17
C LEU A 58 6.34 -17.29 11.05
N LEU A 59 7.17 -16.33 10.65
CA LEU A 59 8.28 -15.86 11.48
C LEU A 59 7.80 -15.33 12.84
N LEU A 60 6.72 -14.54 12.85
CA LEU A 60 6.14 -14.01 14.08
C LEU A 60 5.58 -15.14 14.96
N PHE A 61 4.95 -16.13 14.34
CA PHE A 61 4.46 -17.31 15.02
C PHE A 61 5.58 -18.13 15.67
N GLU A 62 6.67 -18.39 14.94
CA GLU A 62 7.81 -19.13 15.48
C GLU A 62 8.53 -18.37 16.61
N ARG A 63 8.61 -17.03 16.52
CA ARG A 63 9.11 -16.20 17.63
C ARG A 63 8.21 -16.33 18.86
N TYR A 64 6.90 -16.25 18.68
CA TYR A 64 5.95 -16.40 19.77
C TYR A 64 6.03 -17.81 20.42
N ASN A 65 6.16 -18.85 19.60
CA ASN A 65 6.42 -20.22 20.05
C ASN A 65 7.68 -20.33 20.91
N ALA A 66 8.78 -19.73 20.46
CA ALA A 66 10.02 -19.71 21.22
C ALA A 66 9.90 -18.95 22.55
N ASP A 67 9.20 -17.82 22.56
CA ASP A 67 8.98 -17.03 23.78
C ASP A 67 8.10 -17.78 24.80
N MET A 68 7.13 -18.56 24.33
CA MET A 68 6.25 -19.38 25.16
C MET A 68 6.82 -20.77 25.48
N ASN A 69 7.99 -21.13 24.94
CA ASN A 69 8.58 -22.47 25.00
C ASN A 69 7.61 -23.57 24.54
N VAL A 70 6.89 -23.30 23.44
CA VAL A 70 5.91 -24.20 22.81
C VAL A 70 6.48 -24.66 21.47
N GLY A 71 6.67 -25.97 21.32
CA GLY A 71 6.96 -26.61 20.05
C GLY A 71 5.70 -26.81 19.20
N VAL A 72 5.86 -26.91 17.88
CA VAL A 72 4.73 -27.14 16.96
C VAL A 72 3.95 -28.43 17.25
N PHE A 73 4.61 -29.45 17.81
CA PHE A 73 3.97 -30.70 18.22
C PHE A 73 3.13 -30.56 19.50
N ASP A 74 3.42 -29.58 20.36
CA ASP A 74 2.63 -29.34 21.58
C ASP A 74 1.23 -28.81 21.24
N MET A 75 1.02 -28.30 20.02
CA MET A 75 -0.30 -27.88 19.52
C MET A 75 -1.23 -29.05 19.19
N VAL A 76 -0.73 -30.28 19.22
CA VAL A 76 -1.51 -31.49 18.94
C VAL A 76 -2.32 -31.94 20.16
N ASP A 77 -1.97 -31.48 21.36
CA ASP A 77 -2.67 -31.83 22.61
C ASP A 77 -3.21 -30.62 23.39
N PRO A 78 -4.27 -29.94 22.92
CA PRO A 78 -4.81 -28.80 23.64
C PRO A 78 -6.22 -29.02 24.19
N ASP A 79 -6.37 -28.65 25.45
CA ASP A 79 -7.64 -28.22 26.03
C ASP A 79 -8.05 -26.86 25.41
N ILE A 80 -9.29 -26.74 24.91
CA ILE A 80 -9.82 -25.54 24.26
C ILE A 80 -9.68 -24.31 25.15
N GLU A 81 -9.94 -24.46 26.45
CA GLU A 81 -9.89 -23.34 27.38
C GLU A 81 -8.46 -22.80 27.51
N LYS A 82 -7.46 -23.68 27.46
CA LYS A 82 -6.04 -23.33 27.46
C LYS A 82 -5.59 -22.69 26.14
N LEU A 83 -6.23 -23.02 25.02
CA LEU A 83 -5.96 -22.36 23.74
C LEU A 83 -6.55 -20.95 23.67
N VAL A 84 -7.82 -20.78 24.06
CA VAL A 84 -8.63 -19.62 23.61
C VAL A 84 -8.93 -18.60 24.69
N SER A 85 -8.85 -18.94 25.98
CA SER A 85 -9.18 -18.02 27.07
C SER A 85 -8.37 -16.72 27.04
N ASN A 86 -8.77 -15.69 27.81
CA ASN A 86 -8.03 -14.41 27.91
C ASN A 86 -6.57 -14.56 28.38
N LYS A 87 -6.18 -15.72 28.92
CA LYS A 87 -4.81 -16.10 29.28
C LYS A 87 -4.28 -17.29 28.45
N GLY A 88 -5.04 -17.71 27.45
CA GLY A 88 -4.76 -18.84 26.58
C GLY A 88 -3.74 -18.52 25.50
N TYR A 89 -3.17 -19.58 24.95
CA TYR A 89 -2.07 -19.50 23.99
C TYR A 89 -2.42 -18.70 22.72
N LEU A 90 -3.58 -18.95 22.09
CA LEU A 90 -4.00 -18.27 20.85
C LEU A 90 -4.43 -16.83 21.09
N PHE A 91 -5.00 -16.51 22.26
CA PHE A 91 -5.29 -15.13 22.62
C PHE A 91 -3.99 -14.31 22.79
N GLY A 92 -2.97 -14.89 23.43
CA GLY A 92 -1.64 -14.30 23.53
C GLY A 92 -0.96 -14.12 22.15
N LEU A 93 -1.12 -15.10 21.24
CA LEU A 93 -0.65 -15.00 19.86
C LEU A 93 -1.34 -13.84 19.14
N MET A 94 -2.67 -13.77 19.19
CA MET A 94 -3.45 -12.69 18.59
C MET A 94 -2.95 -11.32 19.08
N ASN A 95 -2.76 -11.16 20.39
CA ASN A 95 -2.22 -9.92 20.97
C ASN A 95 -0.82 -9.60 20.45
N THR A 96 0.07 -10.59 20.39
CA THR A 96 1.43 -10.42 19.86
C THR A 96 1.44 -10.04 18.38
N LEU A 97 0.49 -10.55 17.60
CA LEU A 97 0.34 -10.19 16.18
C LEU A 97 -0.29 -8.80 15.97
N THR A 98 -0.98 -8.29 16.99
CA THR A 98 -1.73 -7.03 16.99
C THR A 98 -0.89 -5.84 17.46
N TYR A 99 -0.14 -6.01 18.54
CA TYR A 99 0.61 -4.95 19.22
C TYR A 99 2.11 -5.07 18.97
N ARG A 100 2.81 -3.93 19.01
CA ARG A 100 4.26 -3.90 18.91
C ARG A 100 4.87 -4.15 20.29
N ASN A 101 5.73 -5.16 20.43
CA ASN A 101 6.62 -5.28 21.58
C ASN A 101 7.84 -4.39 21.31
N ASP A 102 7.73 -3.09 21.58
CA ASP A 102 8.95 -2.30 21.73
C ASP A 102 9.60 -2.72 23.04
N VAL A 103 10.72 -3.43 22.92
CA VAL A 103 11.62 -3.70 24.03
C VAL A 103 12.32 -2.38 24.35
N GLU A 104 11.65 -1.47 25.04
CA GLU A 104 12.30 -0.39 25.79
C GLU A 104 11.29 0.29 26.73
N ASN A 105 11.74 0.47 27.97
CA ASN A 105 11.05 1.03 29.12
C ASN A 105 10.35 2.35 28.82
N VAL A 106 9.02 2.37 28.62
CA VAL A 106 8.10 3.41 29.13
C VAL A 106 6.68 2.83 29.14
N THR A 107 6.00 2.92 30.28
CA THR A 107 4.56 2.65 30.44
C THR A 107 3.73 3.64 29.63
N SER A 108 3.46 3.35 28.36
CA SER A 108 2.33 3.93 27.63
C SER A 108 1.08 3.11 27.96
N ILE A 109 0.13 3.73 28.67
CA ILE A 109 -1.14 3.13 29.12
C ILE A 109 -2.12 2.90 27.94
N LEU A 110 -1.77 3.35 26.73
CA LEU A 110 -2.52 3.10 25.51
C LEU A 110 -1.67 2.23 24.57
N LYS A 111 -1.92 0.91 24.57
CA LYS A 111 -1.35 0.01 23.55
C LYS A 111 -1.99 0.33 22.21
N GLU A 112 -1.37 1.20 21.43
CA GLU A 112 -1.84 1.51 20.07
C GLU A 112 -1.81 0.25 19.20
N GLN A 113 -2.95 -0.06 18.59
CA GLN A 113 -3.06 -1.15 17.64
C GLN A 113 -2.29 -0.77 16.37
N HIS A 114 -1.15 -1.41 16.13
CA HIS A 114 -0.29 -1.09 14.98
C HIS A 114 -0.76 -1.77 13.67
N VAL A 115 -1.63 -2.78 13.77
CA VAL A 115 -2.01 -3.65 12.65
C VAL A 115 -3.49 -3.55 12.35
N SER A 116 -3.85 -3.27 11.09
CA SER A 116 -5.25 -3.23 10.66
C SER A 116 -5.94 -4.59 10.87
N LYS A 117 -7.26 -4.58 11.13
CA LYS A 117 -8.08 -5.82 11.26
C LYS A 117 -7.84 -6.80 10.10
N ARG A 118 -7.76 -6.30 8.87
CA ARG A 118 -7.51 -7.11 7.66
C ARG A 118 -6.12 -7.74 7.66
N THR A 119 -5.11 -7.00 8.09
CA THR A 119 -3.74 -7.52 8.20
C THR A 119 -3.62 -8.56 9.31
N LEU A 120 -4.27 -8.33 10.46
CA LEU A 120 -4.33 -9.29 11.55
C LEU A 120 -5.02 -10.59 11.11
N TYR A 121 -6.18 -10.47 10.45
CA TYR A 121 -6.89 -11.60 9.85
C TYR A 121 -5.98 -12.41 8.92
N PHE A 122 -5.27 -11.74 8.00
CA PHE A 122 -4.35 -12.40 7.08
C PHE A 122 -3.25 -13.19 7.82
N LYS A 123 -2.65 -12.59 8.86
CA LYS A 123 -1.61 -13.26 9.66
C LYS A 123 -2.17 -14.50 10.36
N ILE A 124 -3.31 -14.38 11.04
CA ILE A 124 -3.95 -15.49 11.77
C ILE A 124 -4.35 -16.60 10.80
N MET A 125 -5.02 -16.27 9.68
CA MET A 125 -5.40 -17.23 8.64
C MET A 125 -4.18 -17.94 8.04
N THR A 126 -3.07 -17.22 7.84
CA THR A 126 -1.83 -17.83 7.35
C THR A 126 -1.28 -18.86 8.33
N ILE A 127 -1.28 -18.54 9.62
CA ILE A 127 -0.80 -19.43 10.69
C ILE A 127 -1.72 -20.64 10.82
N GLU A 128 -3.03 -20.44 10.83
CA GLU A 128 -4.00 -21.53 10.84
C GLU A 128 -3.81 -22.49 9.66
N ASN A 129 -3.67 -21.97 8.44
CA ASN A 129 -3.44 -22.78 7.25
C ASN A 129 -2.13 -23.59 7.34
N TYR A 130 -1.09 -23.00 7.94
CA TYR A 130 0.16 -23.71 8.22
C TYR A 130 -0.03 -24.83 9.26
N VAL A 131 -0.74 -24.56 10.34
CA VAL A 131 -1.02 -25.54 11.40
C VAL A 131 -1.86 -26.70 10.85
N LYS A 132 -2.91 -26.41 10.06
CA LYS A 132 -3.71 -27.41 9.36
C LYS A 132 -2.85 -28.27 8.43
N TRP A 133 -2.03 -27.64 7.59
CA TRP A 133 -1.09 -28.35 6.73
C TRP A 133 -0.13 -29.26 7.53
N PHE A 134 0.38 -28.78 8.66
CA PHE A 134 1.27 -29.55 9.52
C PHE A 134 0.57 -30.79 10.09
N PHE A 135 -0.69 -30.64 10.54
CA PHE A 135 -1.51 -31.77 11.00
C PHE A 135 -1.79 -32.77 9.89
N ASP A 136 -2.20 -32.29 8.72
CA ASP A 136 -2.60 -33.14 7.60
C ASP A 136 -1.42 -33.91 6.99
N ASN A 137 -0.19 -33.39 7.10
CA ASN A 137 0.96 -33.92 6.36
C ASN A 137 2.11 -34.44 7.25
N ILE A 138 2.23 -33.96 8.49
CA ILE A 138 3.36 -34.30 9.38
C ILE A 138 2.87 -35.03 10.63
N ALA A 139 1.83 -34.52 11.29
CA ALA A 139 1.32 -35.04 12.55
C ALA A 139 0.04 -35.89 12.40
N ILE A 140 -0.19 -36.49 11.22
CA ILE A 140 -1.44 -37.18 10.87
C ILE A 140 -1.83 -38.28 11.85
N ASN A 141 -0.85 -39.02 12.37
CA ASN A 141 -1.08 -40.11 13.33
C ASN A 141 -1.28 -39.60 14.77
N ASN A 142 -1.04 -38.31 15.01
CA ASN A 142 -1.05 -37.73 16.33
C ASN A 142 -2.33 -36.91 16.59
N ILE A 143 -3.15 -36.65 15.57
CA ILE A 143 -4.37 -35.82 15.66
C ILE A 143 -5.60 -36.57 15.13
N ASP A 144 -6.72 -36.51 15.86
CA ASP A 144 -8.01 -37.04 15.40
C ASP A 144 -8.92 -35.92 14.83
N SER A 145 -10.00 -36.32 14.16
CA SER A 145 -10.95 -35.39 13.53
C SER A 145 -11.55 -34.39 14.52
N PHE A 146 -11.84 -34.83 15.75
CA PHE A 146 -12.45 -33.98 16.77
C PHE A 146 -11.48 -32.88 17.22
N ARG A 147 -10.21 -33.24 17.45
CA ARG A 147 -9.14 -32.29 17.81
C ARG A 147 -8.82 -31.34 16.66
N TYR A 148 -8.80 -31.84 15.43
CA TYR A 148 -8.60 -31.00 14.24
C TYR A 148 -9.69 -29.91 14.14
N GLU A 149 -10.96 -30.29 14.22
CA GLU A 149 -12.08 -29.35 14.20
C GLU A 149 -12.02 -28.36 15.36
N THR A 150 -11.67 -28.86 16.55
CA THR A 150 -11.51 -28.05 17.75
C THR A 150 -10.49 -26.94 17.57
N ILE A 151 -9.30 -27.26 17.05
CA ILE A 151 -8.26 -26.25 16.79
C ILE A 151 -8.70 -25.28 15.69
N SER A 152 -9.38 -25.76 14.64
CA SER A 152 -9.95 -24.88 13.62
C SER A 152 -10.93 -23.87 14.21
N ARG A 153 -11.86 -24.31 15.05
CA ARG A 153 -12.82 -23.43 15.75
C ARG A 153 -12.11 -22.43 16.67
N ALA A 154 -11.03 -22.86 17.33
CA ALA A 154 -10.22 -22.00 18.19
C ALA A 154 -9.56 -20.85 17.41
N PHE A 155 -9.04 -21.12 16.21
CA PHE A 155 -8.54 -20.06 15.31
C PHE A 155 -9.64 -19.11 14.84
N ASP A 156 -10.83 -19.62 14.54
CA ASP A 156 -11.97 -18.78 14.15
C ASP A 156 -12.37 -17.78 15.24
N PHE A 157 -12.26 -18.17 16.52
CA PHE A 157 -12.58 -17.30 17.65
C PHE A 157 -11.65 -16.08 17.77
N ILE A 158 -10.37 -16.22 17.42
CA ILE A 158 -9.39 -15.13 17.50
C ILE A 158 -9.29 -14.29 16.23
N LYS A 159 -9.92 -14.72 15.13
CA LYS A 159 -9.93 -13.93 13.89
C LYS A 159 -10.77 -12.67 14.09
N PRO A 160 -10.26 -11.48 13.74
CA PRO A 160 -11.07 -10.28 13.78
C PRO A 160 -12.20 -10.38 12.76
N ARG A 161 -13.42 -10.00 13.15
CA ARG A 161 -14.53 -9.89 12.22
C ARG A 161 -14.22 -8.82 11.17
N ILE A 162 -14.19 -9.23 9.90
CA ILE A 162 -14.11 -8.32 8.76
C ILE A 162 -15.53 -8.05 8.31
N GLU A 163 -16.02 -6.85 8.59
CA GLU A 163 -17.27 -6.38 8.00
C GLU A 163 -17.06 -6.25 6.47
N ASN A 164 -17.75 -7.10 5.72
CA ASN A 164 -17.82 -7.01 4.25
C ASN A 164 -18.94 -6.06 3.80
N GLY A 165 -19.54 -5.32 4.74
CA GLY A 165 -20.57 -4.33 4.44
C GLY A 165 -20.06 -3.30 3.44
N LYS A 166 -20.96 -2.82 2.56
CA LYS A 166 -20.75 -1.59 1.80
C LYS A 166 -20.65 -0.46 2.82
N ASN A 167 -19.48 -0.31 3.46
CA ASN A 167 -19.26 0.80 4.35
C ASN A 167 -19.32 2.04 3.47
N TYR A 168 -20.42 2.77 3.55
CA TYR A 168 -20.34 4.22 3.54
C TYR A 168 -19.39 4.55 4.70
N ASN A 169 -18.08 4.54 4.45
CA ASN A 169 -17.10 5.04 5.40
C ASN A 169 -17.35 6.54 5.49
N ILE A 170 -18.33 6.92 6.33
CA ILE A 170 -18.76 8.28 6.60
C ILE A 170 -17.60 9.12 7.18
N GLU A 171 -16.54 8.45 7.68
CA GLU A 171 -15.38 9.05 8.31
C GLU A 171 -14.02 8.68 7.69
N SER A 172 -13.94 7.99 6.54
CA SER A 172 -12.60 7.87 5.92
C SER A 172 -12.24 9.22 5.33
N GLU A 173 -11.46 10.01 6.07
CA GLU A 173 -10.75 11.17 5.54
C GLU A 173 -10.23 10.84 4.14
N SER A 174 -10.52 11.71 3.19
CA SER A 174 -10.13 11.47 1.82
C SER A 174 -8.62 11.24 1.79
N LYS A 175 -8.20 10.08 1.27
CA LYS A 175 -6.78 9.77 1.09
C LYS A 175 -6.12 10.64 0.01
N SER A 176 -6.90 11.44 -0.72
CA SER A 176 -6.40 12.46 -1.63
C SER A 176 -5.87 13.66 -0.86
N LEU A 177 -4.85 14.30 -1.42
CA LEU A 177 -4.35 15.55 -0.89
C LEU A 177 -5.33 16.69 -1.18
N THR A 178 -5.45 17.64 -0.25
CA THR A 178 -6.11 18.93 -0.49
C THR A 178 -5.29 19.79 -1.44
N ASN A 179 -5.88 20.84 -2.01
CA ASN A 179 -5.13 21.79 -2.84
C ASN A 179 -3.97 22.43 -2.07
N GLU A 180 -4.17 22.79 -0.80
CA GLU A 180 -3.12 23.32 0.07
C GLU A 180 -1.99 22.31 0.29
N GLN A 181 -2.31 21.04 0.51
CA GLN A 181 -1.32 19.97 0.63
C GLN A 181 -0.55 19.75 -0.68
N VAL A 182 -1.22 19.80 -1.84
CA VAL A 182 -0.56 19.68 -3.15
C VAL A 182 0.42 20.84 -3.35
N THR A 183 -0.01 22.08 -3.14
CA THR A 183 0.84 23.27 -3.27
C THR A 183 2.02 23.21 -2.30
N THR A 184 1.77 22.88 -1.04
CA THR A 184 2.84 22.74 -0.03
C THR A 184 3.84 21.66 -0.43
N LEU A 185 3.35 20.52 -0.94
CA LEU A 185 4.21 19.44 -1.40
C LEU A 185 5.09 19.89 -2.56
N THR A 186 4.52 20.47 -3.61
CA THR A 186 5.27 20.91 -4.81
C THR A 186 6.28 22.01 -4.47
N ASP A 187 5.91 22.97 -3.63
CA ASP A 187 6.81 24.04 -3.20
C ASP A 187 7.95 23.52 -2.31
N MET A 188 7.66 22.54 -1.45
CA MET A 188 8.66 21.90 -0.59
C MET A 188 9.66 21.09 -1.41
N VAL A 189 9.21 20.27 -2.36
CA VAL A 189 10.10 19.37 -3.11
C VAL A 189 10.81 20.03 -4.28
N SER A 190 10.37 21.23 -4.68
CA SER A 190 11.03 22.04 -5.71
C SER A 190 12.54 22.12 -5.51
N VAL A 191 13.29 21.98 -6.60
CA VAL A 191 14.75 21.79 -6.58
C VAL A 191 15.49 22.92 -5.87
N LYS A 192 15.03 24.16 -6.10
CA LYS A 192 15.63 25.39 -5.54
C LYS A 192 14.98 25.84 -4.22
N SER A 193 14.03 25.07 -3.69
CA SER A 193 13.30 25.46 -2.49
C SER A 193 14.23 25.48 -1.28
N LYS A 194 14.13 26.56 -0.48
CA LYS A 194 14.92 26.73 0.75
C LYS A 194 14.47 25.78 1.86
N ILE A 195 13.19 25.40 1.85
CA ILE A 195 12.58 24.49 2.81
C ILE A 195 12.65 23.02 2.38
N ASN A 196 13.36 22.72 1.28
CA ASN A 196 13.47 21.36 0.78
C ASN A 196 14.25 20.48 1.77
N PRO A 197 13.63 19.42 2.33
CA PRO A 197 14.24 18.62 3.41
C PRO A 197 15.35 17.68 2.89
N PHE A 198 15.53 17.59 1.57
CA PHE A 198 16.50 16.69 0.98
C PHE A 198 17.85 17.36 0.72
N SER A 199 18.92 16.56 0.79
CA SER A 199 20.26 16.99 0.35
C SER A 199 20.27 17.33 -1.14
N GLU A 200 21.06 18.33 -1.53
CA GLU A 200 21.05 18.90 -2.90
C GLU A 200 21.16 17.85 -4.01
N HIS A 201 22.07 16.89 -3.86
CA HIS A 201 22.34 15.84 -4.84
C HIS A 201 21.16 14.89 -5.12
N VAL A 202 20.13 14.83 -4.26
CA VAL A 202 18.90 14.03 -4.51
C VAL A 202 17.67 14.87 -4.86
N ARG A 203 17.73 16.20 -4.74
CA ARG A 203 16.55 17.08 -4.88
C ARG A 203 15.88 16.92 -6.23
N PHE A 204 16.65 16.93 -7.32
CA PHE A 204 16.09 16.80 -8.67
C PHE A 204 15.34 15.48 -8.86
N ARG A 205 15.97 14.36 -8.49
CA ARG A 205 15.35 13.03 -8.57
C ARG A 205 14.07 12.96 -7.73
N ASN A 206 14.10 13.50 -6.51
CA ASN A 206 12.95 13.45 -5.61
C ASN A 206 11.80 14.34 -6.12
N ASN A 207 12.11 15.52 -6.67
CA ASN A 207 11.13 16.37 -7.35
C ASN A 207 10.48 15.61 -8.52
N LEU A 208 11.30 15.05 -9.42
CA LEU A 208 10.81 14.26 -10.56
C LEU A 208 9.89 13.10 -10.14
N ILE A 209 10.22 12.40 -9.05
CA ILE A 209 9.37 11.33 -8.52
C ILE A 209 7.98 11.84 -8.15
N ILE A 210 7.89 13.01 -7.50
CA ILE A 210 6.61 13.61 -7.13
C ILE A 210 5.83 14.06 -8.37
N GLU A 211 6.50 14.70 -9.34
CA GLU A 211 5.88 15.13 -10.61
C GLU A 211 5.29 13.96 -11.39
N ILE A 212 6.06 12.87 -11.59
CA ILE A 212 5.56 11.66 -12.26
C ILE A 212 4.32 11.12 -11.54
N LEU A 213 4.35 11.02 -10.20
CA LEU A 213 3.24 10.46 -9.44
C LEU A 213 1.99 11.34 -9.46
N LEU A 214 2.15 12.67 -9.41
CA LEU A 214 1.03 13.63 -9.46
C LEU A 214 0.39 13.67 -10.85
N GLU A 215 1.19 13.60 -11.93
CA GLU A 215 0.67 13.69 -13.30
C GLU A 215 0.08 12.37 -13.79
N THR A 216 0.69 11.23 -13.45
CA THR A 216 0.31 9.92 -14.02
C THR A 216 -0.54 9.06 -13.08
N GLY A 217 -0.54 9.36 -11.78
CA GLY A 217 -1.26 8.58 -10.77
C GLY A 217 -0.77 7.12 -10.62
N ILE A 218 0.41 6.76 -11.15
CA ILE A 218 0.94 5.40 -11.07
C ILE A 218 1.27 4.98 -9.63
N ARG A 219 1.33 3.67 -9.38
CA ARG A 219 1.73 3.13 -8.07
C ARG A 219 3.25 3.26 -7.90
N GLY A 220 3.73 3.37 -6.66
CA GLY A 220 5.17 3.38 -6.37
C GLY A 220 5.93 2.15 -6.89
N GLY A 221 5.29 0.97 -6.92
CA GLY A 221 5.85 -0.22 -7.54
C GLY A 221 5.99 -0.14 -9.06
N GLU A 222 5.05 0.56 -9.73
CA GLU A 222 5.11 0.82 -11.17
C GLU A 222 6.22 1.85 -11.47
N LEU A 223 6.27 2.94 -10.70
CA LEU A 223 7.30 3.98 -10.80
C LEU A 223 8.73 3.41 -10.71
N LEU A 224 8.98 2.55 -9.72
CA LEU A 224 10.31 1.96 -9.51
C LEU A 224 10.68 0.87 -10.51
N ASN A 225 9.71 0.39 -11.30
CA ASN A 225 9.90 -0.61 -12.36
C ASN A 225 10.12 0.01 -13.75
N ILE A 226 10.02 1.34 -13.87
CA ILE A 226 10.26 2.06 -15.14
C ILE A 226 11.72 1.89 -15.56
N LYS A 227 11.92 1.49 -16.82
CA LYS A 227 13.21 1.44 -17.49
C LYS A 227 13.32 2.57 -18.52
N LEU A 228 14.53 2.88 -18.99
CA LEU A 228 14.77 3.93 -19.98
C LEU A 228 13.99 3.68 -21.27
N LEU A 229 13.90 2.42 -21.72
CA LEU A 229 13.16 2.02 -22.92
C LEU A 229 11.62 2.20 -22.81
N ASP A 230 11.11 2.38 -21.58
CA ASP A 230 9.68 2.60 -21.36
C ASP A 230 9.28 4.06 -21.59
N PHE A 231 10.26 4.96 -21.65
CA PHE A 231 10.05 6.38 -21.87
C PHE A 231 10.28 6.72 -23.34
N ASP A 232 9.25 7.28 -23.97
CA ASP A 232 9.27 7.70 -25.37
C ASP A 232 9.15 9.21 -25.44
N TYR A 233 10.29 9.87 -25.66
CA TYR A 233 10.40 11.33 -25.74
C TYR A 233 9.61 11.91 -26.92
N VAL A 234 9.64 11.23 -28.08
CA VAL A 234 9.01 11.71 -29.32
C VAL A 234 7.49 11.69 -29.20
N HIS A 235 6.94 10.57 -28.75
CA HIS A 235 5.50 10.41 -28.57
C HIS A 235 5.00 10.87 -27.20
N LYS A 236 5.87 11.47 -26.38
CA LYS A 236 5.57 12.03 -25.04
C LYS A 236 4.78 11.05 -24.20
N SER A 237 5.37 9.88 -23.96
CA SER A 237 4.63 8.79 -23.33
C SER A 237 5.51 7.88 -22.48
N LEU A 238 4.86 7.23 -21.53
CA LEU A 238 5.47 6.31 -20.59
C LEU A 238 4.73 4.98 -20.58
N CYS A 239 5.45 3.90 -20.83
CA CYS A 239 4.93 2.54 -20.79
C CYS A 239 5.08 1.95 -19.38
N ILE A 240 3.97 1.42 -18.84
CA ILE A 240 4.00 0.59 -17.63
C ILE A 240 3.99 -0.87 -18.08
N VAL A 241 5.11 -1.56 -17.88
CA VAL A 241 5.34 -2.93 -18.35
C VAL A 241 5.51 -3.88 -17.16
N ARG A 242 4.94 -5.09 -17.25
CA ARG A 242 5.07 -6.14 -16.25
C ARG A 242 6.34 -6.94 -16.52
N ARG A 243 7.19 -7.05 -15.52
CA ARG A 243 8.47 -7.78 -15.60
C ARG A 243 8.63 -8.75 -14.43
N PRO A 244 7.69 -9.70 -14.22
CA PRO A 244 7.84 -10.65 -13.13
C PRO A 244 9.15 -11.44 -13.30
N ASP A 245 9.90 -11.58 -12.21
CA ASP A 245 11.13 -12.38 -12.16
C ASP A 245 12.20 -11.98 -13.19
N ASP A 246 12.28 -10.68 -13.52
CA ASP A 246 13.31 -10.15 -14.42
C ASP A 246 14.72 -10.55 -13.95
N GLN A 247 15.43 -11.27 -14.82
CA GLN A 247 16.80 -11.74 -14.59
C GLN A 247 17.75 -10.57 -14.35
N ASN A 248 17.55 -9.48 -15.08
CA ASN A 248 18.37 -8.28 -15.03
C ASN A 248 17.98 -7.33 -13.89
N GLU A 249 16.98 -7.68 -13.05
CA GLU A 249 16.63 -6.89 -11.88
C GLU A 249 17.64 -7.11 -10.74
N PRO A 250 18.45 -6.11 -10.36
CA PRO A 250 19.46 -6.26 -9.31
C PRO A 250 18.84 -6.32 -7.90
N ARG A 251 17.62 -5.82 -7.70
CA ARG A 251 17.00 -5.73 -6.37
C ARG A 251 16.42 -7.08 -5.94
N LEU A 252 16.76 -7.52 -4.72
CA LEU A 252 16.16 -8.70 -4.09
C LEU A 252 14.66 -8.52 -3.82
N ARG A 253 14.24 -7.31 -3.44
CA ARG A 253 12.82 -6.94 -3.36
C ARG A 253 12.47 -6.17 -4.63
N GLN A 254 12.08 -6.91 -5.66
CA GLN A 254 11.68 -6.33 -6.94
C GLN A 254 10.37 -5.54 -6.79
N PRO A 255 10.31 -4.30 -7.27
CA PRO A 255 9.06 -3.58 -7.50
C PRO A 255 8.29 -4.22 -8.66
N LEU A 256 7.01 -4.51 -8.47
CA LEU A 256 6.17 -5.17 -9.47
C LEU A 256 4.96 -4.32 -9.85
N VAL A 257 4.56 -4.45 -11.11
CA VAL A 257 3.29 -3.93 -11.63
C VAL A 257 2.17 -4.90 -11.23
N LYS A 258 1.16 -4.39 -10.52
CA LYS A 258 0.14 -5.23 -9.86
C LYS A 258 -0.86 -5.87 -10.81
N THR A 259 -1.29 -5.16 -11.85
CA THR A 259 -2.44 -5.56 -12.67
C THR A 259 -2.15 -5.56 -14.16
N LEU A 260 -2.29 -4.42 -14.85
CA LEU A 260 -2.23 -4.35 -16.31
C LEU A 260 -1.19 -3.35 -16.80
N GLU A 261 -0.60 -3.72 -17.92
CA GLU A 261 0.28 -2.86 -18.72
C GLU A 261 -0.54 -1.79 -19.45
N ARG A 262 0.11 -0.67 -19.76
CA ARG A 262 -0.52 0.47 -20.42
C ARG A 262 0.51 1.48 -20.87
N LYS A 263 0.15 2.27 -21.88
CA LYS A 263 0.88 3.47 -22.32
C LYS A 263 0.16 4.71 -21.79
N ILE A 264 0.88 5.54 -21.04
CA ILE A 264 0.37 6.77 -20.43
C ILE A 264 0.93 7.97 -21.22
N PRO A 265 0.09 8.85 -21.77
CA PRO A 265 0.56 10.10 -22.37
C PRO A 265 1.07 11.05 -21.28
N LEU A 266 2.11 11.82 -21.61
CA LEU A 266 2.76 12.79 -20.72
C LEU A 266 2.59 14.21 -21.26
N SER A 267 2.62 15.17 -20.36
CA SER A 267 2.81 16.58 -20.67
C SER A 267 4.18 16.83 -21.31
N ILE A 268 4.33 17.97 -21.98
CA ILE A 268 5.61 18.38 -22.56
C ILE A 268 6.61 18.62 -21.43
N GLU A 269 6.15 19.29 -20.38
CA GLU A 269 6.91 19.67 -19.20
C GLU A 269 7.49 18.46 -18.47
N LEU A 270 6.68 17.42 -18.22
CA LEU A 270 7.17 16.20 -17.59
C LEU A 270 8.10 15.40 -18.52
N THR A 271 7.83 15.39 -19.82
CA THR A 271 8.69 14.74 -20.82
C THR A 271 10.09 15.37 -20.81
N GLU A 272 10.17 16.70 -20.81
CA GLU A 272 11.44 17.44 -20.69
C GLU A 272 12.11 17.19 -19.35
N LEU A 273 11.35 17.18 -18.25
CA LEU A 273 11.91 16.94 -16.91
C LEU A 273 12.53 15.54 -16.79
N ILE A 274 11.88 14.51 -17.35
CA ILE A 274 12.42 13.15 -17.42
C ILE A 274 13.69 13.13 -18.28
N GLN A 275 13.67 13.78 -19.45
CA GLN A 275 14.83 13.81 -20.35
C GLN A 275 16.03 14.52 -19.71
N ASN A 276 15.81 15.64 -19.02
CA ASN A 276 16.83 16.37 -18.27
C ASN A 276 17.40 15.50 -17.15
N TYR A 277 16.56 14.77 -16.42
CA TYR A 277 17.04 13.82 -15.42
C TYR A 277 17.93 12.73 -16.02
N ILE A 278 17.53 12.14 -17.15
CA ILE A 278 18.30 11.07 -17.81
C ILE A 278 19.68 11.60 -18.23
N SER A 279 19.71 12.74 -18.90
CA SER A 279 20.92 13.31 -19.52
C SER A 279 21.87 13.99 -18.53
N ASP A 280 21.35 14.71 -17.54
CA ASP A 280 22.18 15.58 -16.69
C ASP A 280 22.37 15.09 -15.25
N PHE A 281 21.56 14.14 -14.80
CA PHE A 281 21.57 13.69 -13.40
C PHE A 281 21.85 12.20 -13.28
N ARG A 282 21.08 11.35 -13.98
CA ARG A 282 21.20 9.89 -13.97
C ARG A 282 22.52 9.45 -14.61
N SER A 283 22.86 10.00 -15.77
CA SER A 283 24.09 9.69 -16.53
C SER A 283 25.38 9.88 -15.71
N LYS A 284 25.37 10.82 -14.76
CA LYS A 284 26.52 11.14 -13.90
C LYS A 284 26.70 10.16 -12.74
N GLN A 285 25.78 9.22 -12.53
CA GLN A 285 25.86 8.27 -11.44
C GLN A 285 26.61 7.01 -11.88
N PHE A 286 27.64 6.63 -11.12
CA PHE A 286 28.63 5.61 -11.49
C PHE A 286 28.02 4.28 -11.99
N HIS A 287 27.18 3.61 -11.18
CA HIS A 287 26.58 2.33 -11.56
C HIS A 287 25.32 2.45 -12.43
N ALA A 288 24.89 3.65 -12.84
CA ALA A 288 23.65 3.81 -13.60
C ALA A 288 23.74 3.29 -15.05
N GLY A 289 24.96 3.09 -15.58
CA GLY A 289 25.19 2.45 -16.88
C GLY A 289 25.04 0.93 -16.85
N GLU A 290 25.05 0.30 -15.66
CA GLU A 290 25.02 -1.16 -15.52
C GLU A 290 23.61 -1.74 -15.61
N HIS A 291 22.58 -0.89 -15.60
CA HIS A 291 21.19 -1.30 -15.73
C HIS A 291 20.34 -0.21 -16.40
N ASP A 292 19.15 -0.59 -16.83
CA ASP A 292 18.22 0.26 -17.59
C ASP A 292 17.15 0.94 -16.74
N TYR A 293 17.11 0.77 -15.41
CA TYR A 293 16.12 1.45 -14.57
C TYR A 293 16.26 2.98 -14.62
N LEU A 294 15.12 3.68 -14.72
CA LEU A 294 15.07 5.15 -14.80
C LEU A 294 15.61 5.77 -13.51
N LEU A 295 14.98 5.45 -12.37
CA LEU A 295 15.30 6.07 -11.08
C LEU A 295 16.46 5.36 -10.38
N VAL A 296 17.49 6.13 -10.03
CA VAL A 296 18.71 5.61 -9.41
C VAL A 296 19.03 6.31 -8.10
N THR A 297 19.92 5.72 -7.32
CA THR A 297 20.44 6.29 -6.09
C THR A 297 21.56 7.29 -6.38
N HIS A 298 21.57 8.41 -5.65
CA HIS A 298 22.56 9.50 -5.83
C HIS A 298 23.39 9.69 -4.55
N SER A 299 23.35 8.74 -3.60
CA SER A 299 24.00 8.84 -2.30
C SER A 299 25.42 8.30 -2.31
N SER A 300 26.36 9.06 -1.73
CA SER A 300 27.79 8.78 -1.66
C SER A 300 28.21 7.60 -0.79
N LYS A 301 27.29 6.95 -0.05
CA LYS A 301 27.58 5.80 0.83
C LYS A 301 27.74 4.47 0.06
N GLY A 302 28.48 4.49 -1.05
CA GLY A 302 28.85 3.29 -1.81
C GLY A 302 27.74 2.63 -2.63
N GLN A 303 26.59 3.30 -2.83
CA GLN A 303 25.51 2.78 -3.67
C GLN A 303 25.20 3.64 -4.90
N LEU A 304 26.05 4.61 -5.27
CA LEU A 304 25.80 5.55 -6.37
C LEU A 304 25.40 4.85 -7.68
N GLY A 305 24.29 5.26 -8.27
CA GLY A 305 23.83 4.77 -9.58
C GLY A 305 23.03 3.48 -9.56
N HIS A 306 22.90 2.78 -8.42
CA HIS A 306 22.06 1.59 -8.32
C HIS A 306 20.57 1.95 -8.43
N ALA A 307 19.77 1.03 -8.98
CA ALA A 307 18.32 1.16 -9.10
C ALA A 307 17.66 1.50 -7.75
N LEU A 308 16.81 2.52 -7.74
CA LEU A 308 16.20 3.03 -6.51
C LEU A 308 15.35 1.93 -5.83
N THR A 309 15.58 1.70 -4.54
CA THR A 309 14.88 0.65 -3.79
C THR A 309 13.52 1.10 -3.27
N ILE A 310 12.63 0.15 -2.96
CA ILE A 310 11.34 0.43 -2.31
C ILE A 310 11.53 1.20 -1.00
N SER A 311 12.52 0.82 -0.19
CA SER A 311 12.87 1.54 1.05
C SER A 311 13.39 2.94 0.77
N GLY A 312 14.20 3.13 -0.30
CA GLY A 312 14.67 4.44 -0.72
C GLY A 312 13.52 5.36 -1.10
N TYR A 313 12.55 4.84 -1.85
CA TYR A 313 11.31 5.52 -2.19
C TYR A 313 10.47 5.87 -0.95
N GLN A 314 10.28 4.94 -0.03
CA GLN A 314 9.52 5.17 1.21
C GLN A 314 10.15 6.25 2.09
N LYS A 315 11.49 6.30 2.15
CA LYS A 315 12.23 7.33 2.88
C LYS A 315 11.96 8.74 2.34
N ILE A 316 11.68 8.92 1.05
CA ILE A 316 11.31 10.23 0.48
C ILE A 316 10.07 10.76 1.19
N PHE A 317 9.00 9.96 1.25
CA PHE A 317 7.76 10.35 1.93
C PHE A 317 7.94 10.48 3.45
N GLU A 318 8.78 9.64 4.06
CA GLU A 318 9.10 9.77 5.49
C GLU A 318 9.74 11.12 5.82
N GLN A 319 10.68 11.58 4.99
CA GLN A 319 11.29 12.90 5.18
C GLN A 319 10.28 14.03 4.98
N ILE A 320 9.37 13.91 3.99
CA ILE A 320 8.32 14.91 3.80
C ILE A 320 7.41 14.99 5.05
N ARG A 321 6.92 13.86 5.56
CA ARG A 321 6.09 13.80 6.78
C ARG A 321 6.80 14.43 7.98
N LYS A 322 8.09 14.13 8.17
CA LYS A 322 8.89 14.64 9.29
C LYS A 322 9.12 16.15 9.26
N ASN A 323 9.05 16.77 8.09
CA ASN A 323 9.37 18.19 7.90
C ASN A 323 8.13 19.04 7.58
N SER A 324 6.93 18.48 7.62
CA SER A 324 5.70 19.19 7.31
C SER A 324 4.50 18.62 8.06
N ASN A 325 3.97 19.40 8.99
CA ASN A 325 2.78 19.00 9.77
C ASN A 325 1.55 18.83 8.89
N ILE A 326 1.37 19.68 7.87
CA ILE A 326 0.24 19.58 6.94
C ILE A 326 0.34 18.34 6.03
N LEU A 327 1.53 17.78 5.87
CA LEU A 327 1.78 16.55 5.12
C LEU A 327 2.06 15.36 6.04
N SER A 328 1.63 15.38 7.31
CA SER A 328 1.88 14.33 8.32
C SER A 328 1.51 12.93 7.86
N ASP A 329 0.49 12.78 7.00
CA ASP A 329 -0.06 11.49 6.60
C ASP A 329 0.21 11.16 5.12
N ILE A 330 1.06 11.94 4.45
CA ILE A 330 1.34 11.72 3.03
C ILE A 330 2.06 10.38 2.81
N VAL A 331 1.55 9.60 1.87
CA VAL A 331 2.20 8.42 1.33
C VAL A 331 2.13 8.45 -0.20
N GLY A 332 2.94 7.64 -0.86
CA GLY A 332 2.92 7.54 -2.32
C GLY A 332 1.55 7.24 -2.92
N HIS A 333 0.69 6.52 -2.20
CA HIS A 333 -0.67 6.23 -2.66
C HIS A 333 -1.61 7.44 -2.57
N SER A 334 -1.33 8.42 -1.71
CA SER A 334 -2.12 9.65 -1.61
C SER A 334 -2.10 10.44 -2.92
N LEU A 335 -0.98 10.44 -3.65
CA LEU A 335 -0.85 11.10 -4.95
C LEU A 335 -1.75 10.45 -6.00
N ARG A 336 -1.86 9.11 -5.97
CA ARG A 336 -2.80 8.38 -6.83
C ARG A 336 -4.26 8.68 -6.49
N HIS A 337 -4.60 8.82 -5.21
CA HIS A 337 -5.95 9.26 -4.83
C HIS A 337 -6.23 10.67 -5.35
N THR A 338 -5.29 11.58 -5.19
CA THR A 338 -5.34 12.95 -5.70
C THR A 338 -5.57 12.99 -7.21
N TRP A 339 -4.84 12.18 -7.97
CA TRP A 339 -5.03 12.05 -9.42
C TRP A 339 -6.45 11.63 -9.79
N ASN A 340 -7.03 10.64 -9.11
CA ASN A 340 -8.40 10.18 -9.43
C ASN A 340 -9.45 11.26 -9.12
N VAL A 341 -9.29 11.98 -8.02
CA VAL A 341 -10.21 13.07 -7.67
C VAL A 341 -10.14 14.15 -8.74
N LYS A 342 -8.92 14.59 -9.12
CA LYS A 342 -8.73 15.56 -10.20
C LYS A 342 -9.28 15.08 -11.54
N PHE A 343 -9.10 13.80 -11.88
CA PHE A 343 -9.69 13.21 -13.09
C PHE A 343 -11.23 13.35 -13.07
N SER A 344 -11.88 12.97 -11.96
CA SER A 344 -13.33 13.14 -11.82
C SER A 344 -13.77 14.59 -11.93
N GLU A 345 -13.07 15.52 -11.25
CA GLU A 345 -13.36 16.96 -11.33
C GLU A 345 -13.27 17.48 -12.76
N MET A 346 -12.21 17.11 -13.50
CA MET A 346 -12.00 17.54 -14.87
C MET A 346 -13.07 16.98 -15.82
N MET A 347 -13.43 15.70 -15.68
CA MET A 347 -14.49 15.11 -16.50
C MET A 347 -15.87 15.71 -16.17
N PHE A 348 -16.13 16.02 -14.91
CA PHE A 348 -17.38 16.67 -14.51
C PHE A 348 -17.50 18.10 -15.06
N MET A 349 -16.41 18.87 -15.06
CA MET A 349 -16.41 20.26 -15.53
C MET A 349 -16.38 20.40 -17.06
N ASN A 350 -15.74 19.48 -17.77
CA ASN A 350 -15.41 19.65 -19.19
C ASN A 350 -16.10 18.66 -20.12
N SER A 351 -17.01 17.81 -19.63
CA SER A 351 -17.61 16.76 -20.46
C SER A 351 -19.11 16.60 -20.27
N ASN A 352 -19.76 16.07 -21.30
CA ASN A 352 -21.18 15.74 -21.26
C ASN A 352 -21.43 14.50 -20.40
N SER A 353 -22.56 14.47 -19.70
CA SER A 353 -22.96 13.34 -18.84
C SER A 353 -23.03 12.00 -19.59
N GLN A 354 -23.39 12.03 -20.87
CA GLN A 354 -23.50 10.85 -21.74
C GLN A 354 -22.15 10.13 -21.95
N ASP A 355 -21.02 10.84 -21.83
CA ASP A 355 -19.69 10.31 -22.09
C ASP A 355 -19.03 9.69 -20.84
N TYR A 356 -19.67 9.79 -19.67
CA TYR A 356 -19.09 9.35 -18.40
C TYR A 356 -18.66 7.87 -18.40
N ILE A 357 -19.43 7.00 -19.06
CA ILE A 357 -19.10 5.58 -19.23
C ILE A 357 -17.77 5.41 -20.00
N THR A 358 -17.52 6.24 -21.01
CA THR A 358 -16.27 6.23 -21.77
C THR A 358 -15.11 6.70 -20.92
N TYR A 359 -15.29 7.76 -20.13
CA TYR A 359 -14.24 8.26 -19.25
C TYR A 359 -13.91 7.31 -18.09
N GLU A 360 -14.87 6.55 -17.57
CA GLU A 360 -14.56 5.48 -16.61
C GLU A 360 -13.71 4.37 -17.25
N LYS A 361 -13.92 4.04 -18.53
CA LYS A 361 -13.05 3.11 -19.26
C LYS A 361 -11.65 3.70 -19.46
N VAL A 362 -11.54 4.98 -19.79
CA VAL A 362 -10.26 5.70 -19.89
C VAL A 362 -9.53 5.70 -18.54
N ARG A 363 -10.23 5.99 -17.44
CA ARG A 363 -9.69 5.93 -16.09
C ARG A 363 -9.18 4.52 -15.78
N ASN A 364 -9.99 3.49 -16.04
CA ASN A 364 -9.60 2.09 -15.82
C ASN A 364 -8.32 1.75 -16.60
N TYR A 365 -8.24 2.17 -17.87
CA TYR A 365 -7.03 2.02 -18.68
C TYR A 365 -5.83 2.72 -18.06
N LEU A 366 -5.91 4.04 -17.80
CA LEU A 366 -4.83 4.85 -17.21
C LEU A 366 -4.40 4.38 -15.82
N MET A 367 -5.30 3.74 -15.07
CA MET A 367 -5.05 3.20 -13.75
C MET A 367 -4.61 1.75 -13.72
N GLY A 368 -4.54 1.11 -14.89
CA GLY A 368 -4.15 -0.29 -15.04
C GLY A 368 -5.15 -1.23 -14.34
N TRP A 369 -6.42 -0.87 -14.34
CA TRP A 369 -7.52 -1.71 -13.84
C TRP A 369 -8.17 -2.48 -14.99
N LYS A 370 -8.80 -3.61 -14.66
CA LYS A 370 -9.62 -4.34 -15.63
C LYS A 370 -10.72 -3.41 -16.16
N LYS A 371 -11.09 -3.55 -17.43
CA LYS A 371 -12.07 -2.70 -18.14
C LYS A 371 -13.37 -2.47 -17.36
N ASN A 372 -13.87 -3.50 -16.69
CA ASN A 372 -15.11 -3.48 -15.91
C ASN A 372 -14.85 -3.55 -14.39
N SER A 373 -13.75 -2.96 -13.92
CA SER A 373 -13.43 -2.97 -12.50
C SER A 373 -14.27 -1.95 -11.74
N THR A 374 -14.84 -2.37 -10.61
CA THR A 374 -15.46 -1.49 -9.61
C THR A 374 -14.43 -0.80 -8.70
N THR A 375 -13.13 -0.92 -9.00
CA THR A 375 -12.09 -0.26 -8.19
C THR A 375 -12.18 1.26 -8.30
N SER A 376 -12.67 1.80 -9.43
CA SER A 376 -12.87 3.24 -9.60
C SER A 376 -13.90 3.80 -8.62
N ASP A 377 -14.88 3.01 -8.20
CA ASP A 377 -15.92 3.40 -7.25
C ASP A 377 -15.36 3.87 -5.91
N ILE A 378 -14.28 3.24 -5.43
CA ILE A 378 -13.58 3.63 -4.19
C ILE A 378 -13.07 5.07 -4.30
N TYR A 379 -12.61 5.48 -5.48
CA TYR A 379 -12.09 6.84 -5.69
C TYR A 379 -13.21 7.84 -6.01
N ASN A 380 -14.29 7.38 -6.66
CA ASN A 380 -15.48 8.20 -6.90
C ASN A 380 -16.17 8.62 -5.60
N GLN A 381 -16.16 7.79 -4.56
CA GLN A 381 -16.73 8.16 -3.26
C GLN A 381 -16.11 9.44 -2.67
N ALA A 382 -14.80 9.61 -2.77
CA ALA A 382 -14.11 10.80 -2.27
C ALA A 382 -14.53 12.06 -3.03
N PHE A 383 -14.62 11.97 -4.37
CA PHE A 383 -15.12 13.05 -5.22
C PHE A 383 -16.59 13.38 -4.90
N ILE A 384 -17.47 12.38 -4.79
CA ILE A 384 -18.88 12.57 -4.44
C ILE A 384 -19.02 13.25 -3.08
N ALA A 385 -18.23 12.85 -2.09
CA ALA A 385 -18.23 13.48 -0.76
C ALA A 385 -17.67 14.91 -0.77
N GLN A 386 -16.78 15.25 -1.71
CA GLN A 386 -16.29 16.61 -1.89
C GLN A 386 -17.35 17.48 -2.59
N GLU A 387 -17.96 16.98 -3.65
CA GLU A 387 -19.04 17.68 -4.37
C GLU A 387 -20.27 17.87 -3.49
N SER A 388 -20.67 16.88 -2.70
CA SER A 388 -21.79 17.02 -1.76
C SER A 388 -21.53 18.13 -0.73
N ARG A 389 -20.29 18.26 -0.23
CA ARG A 389 -19.89 19.37 0.65
C ARG A 389 -19.96 20.72 -0.04
N LYS A 390 -19.47 20.83 -1.28
CA LYS A 390 -19.56 22.07 -2.08
C LYS A 390 -21.03 22.48 -2.28
N ILE A 391 -21.87 21.52 -2.71
CA ILE A 391 -23.30 21.74 -2.91
C ILE A 391 -23.98 22.16 -1.60
N MET A 392 -23.69 21.48 -0.49
CA MET A 392 -24.31 21.79 0.81
C MET A 392 -23.86 23.15 1.36
N ALA A 393 -22.63 23.58 1.07
CA ALA A 393 -22.16 24.93 1.43
C ALA A 393 -22.94 26.04 0.69
N VAL A 394 -23.43 25.75 -0.51
CA VAL A 394 -24.28 26.65 -1.31
C VAL A 394 -25.76 26.54 -0.90
N ILE A 395 -26.27 25.32 -0.69
CA ILE A 395 -27.68 25.09 -0.33
C ILE A 395 -27.97 25.55 1.10
N ASN A 396 -26.96 25.76 1.95
CA ASN A 396 -27.12 26.15 3.36
C ASN A 396 -28.23 27.20 3.54
N PRO A 397 -29.44 26.79 3.97
CA PRO A 397 -30.63 27.64 3.90
C PRO A 397 -30.49 28.86 4.82
N LEU A 398 -29.61 28.79 5.83
CA LEU A 398 -29.34 29.91 6.73
C LEU A 398 -28.58 31.07 6.06
N LYS A 399 -27.79 30.83 5.01
CA LYS A 399 -27.16 31.91 4.23
C LYS A 399 -28.18 32.66 3.37
N ASN A 400 -29.06 31.92 2.70
CA ASN A 400 -30.08 32.50 1.84
C ASN A 400 -31.17 33.24 2.64
N ILE A 401 -31.45 32.83 3.89
CA ILE A 401 -32.39 33.56 4.78
C ILE A 401 -31.85 34.96 5.18
N VAL A 402 -30.53 35.14 5.28
CA VAL A 402 -29.93 36.44 5.62
C VAL A 402 -29.94 37.38 4.41
N GLU A 403 -29.66 36.86 3.21
CA GLU A 403 -29.78 37.62 1.96
C GLU A 403 -31.25 37.94 1.61
N ASP A 404 -32.18 37.01 1.81
CA ASP A 404 -33.61 37.27 1.62
C ASP A 404 -34.15 38.32 2.61
N LYS A 405 -33.69 38.35 3.86
CA LYS A 405 -34.08 39.42 4.80
C LYS A 405 -33.61 40.81 4.37
N SER A 406 -32.53 40.92 3.60
CA SER A 406 -32.07 42.19 3.04
C SER A 406 -32.84 42.63 1.78
N ASN A 407 -33.49 41.69 1.07
CA ASN A 407 -34.28 41.93 -0.13
C ASN A 407 -35.81 41.97 0.08
N VAL A 408 -36.30 41.58 1.27
CA VAL A 408 -37.74 41.53 1.60
C VAL A 408 -38.35 42.90 1.97
N SER A 409 -37.60 44.01 1.85
CA SER A 409 -38.21 45.36 1.92
C SER A 409 -39.00 45.76 0.67
N ASN A 410 -38.96 44.98 -0.42
CA ASN A 410 -39.75 45.24 -1.62
C ASN A 410 -40.16 43.95 -2.35
N SER A 411 -41.26 43.33 -1.94
CA SER A 411 -42.31 42.84 -2.85
C SER A 411 -43.35 41.98 -2.13
N LYS A 412 -44.63 42.38 -2.25
CA LYS A 412 -45.77 41.49 -2.06
C LYS A 412 -45.89 40.60 -3.31
N LYS A 413 -45.85 39.27 -3.16
CA LYS A 413 -46.96 38.36 -3.52
C LYS A 413 -46.59 36.87 -3.64
N ALA A 414 -47.67 36.10 -3.44
CA ALA A 414 -48.03 34.78 -3.96
C ALA A 414 -47.54 33.55 -3.19
N THR A 415 -48.44 33.04 -2.36
CA THR A 415 -48.44 31.68 -1.82
C THR A 415 -48.38 30.64 -2.94
N ARG A 416 -47.26 29.93 -3.06
CA ARG A 416 -47.17 28.71 -3.89
C ARG A 416 -47.71 27.53 -3.07
N LYS A 417 -48.70 26.84 -3.64
CA LYS A 417 -49.18 25.52 -3.17
C LYS A 417 -48.01 24.52 -3.17
N SER A 418 -47.95 23.69 -2.14
CA SER A 418 -47.06 22.52 -2.05
C SER A 418 -47.19 21.65 -3.30
N ILE A 419 -46.06 21.32 -3.91
CA ILE A 419 -45.96 20.37 -5.06
C ILE A 419 -45.74 18.93 -4.56
N PHE A 420 -45.50 18.72 -3.26
CA PHE A 420 -45.45 17.38 -2.69
C PHE A 420 -46.76 17.09 -1.97
N GLY A 421 -47.67 16.50 -2.74
CA GLY A 421 -48.71 15.62 -2.22
C GLY A 421 -48.20 14.19 -2.23
N PHE A 422 -47.34 13.88 -1.26
CA PHE A 422 -47.03 12.55 -0.69
C PHE A 422 -46.43 12.77 0.69
#